data_AF-A0A1C4T1P4-F1
#
_entry.id   AF-A0A1C4T1P4-F1
#
_cell.length_a   1.000
_cell.length_b   1.000
_cell.length_c   1.000
_cell.angle_alpha   90.00
_cell.angle_beta   90.00
_cell.angle_gamma   90.00
#
_symmetry.space_group_name_H-M   'P 1'
#
loop_
_entity.id
_entity.type
_entity.pdbx_description
1 polymer ?
#
loop_
_entity_poly.entity_id
_entity_poly.type
_entity_poly.pdbx_seq_one_letter_code
_entity_poly.pdbx_strand_id
1 'polypeptide(L)' 'MTSRPPTRDELVAAARDEAAAGNPGLASLLAEEAEFCPNSRADNARVAYDFPGGQRRRES' A
#
# COMPACT_ATOMS: atom_id res chain seq x y z
N MET A 1 13.48 -7.00 -7.66
CA MET A 1 13.09 -6.55 -6.32
C MET A 1 11.58 -6.63 -6.23
N THR A 2 11.04 -7.63 -5.54
CA THR A 2 9.60 -7.67 -5.23
C THR A 2 9.39 -6.80 -4.00
N SER A 3 9.17 -5.50 -4.21
CA SER A 3 8.80 -4.57 -3.14
C SER A 3 7.46 -5.03 -2.58
N ARG A 4 7.43 -5.39 -1.29
CA ARG A 4 6.17 -5.72 -0.62
C ARG A 4 5.24 -4.50 -0.71
N PRO A 5 3.92 -4.70 -0.88
CA PRO A 5 2.98 -3.59 -0.78
C PRO A 5 3.11 -2.92 0.60
N PRO A 6 3.04 -1.58 0.65
CA PRO A 6 3.11 -0.85 1.91
C PRO A 6 1.92 -1.21 2.81
N THR A 7 2.13 -1.09 4.11
CA THR A 7 1.08 -1.22 5.11
C THR A 7 0.39 0.12 5.35
N ARG A 8 -0.82 0.09 5.91
CA ARG A 8 -1.55 1.30 6.32
C ARG A 8 -0.70 2.22 7.20
N ASP A 9 0.01 1.68 8.19
CA ASP A 9 0.83 2.49 9.11
C ASP A 9 1.99 3.19 8.38
N GLU A 10 2.62 2.50 7.42
CA GLU A 10 3.68 3.09 6.57
C GLU A 10 3.12 4.24 5.70
N LEU A 11 1.89 4.10 5.16
CA LEU A 11 1.23 5.15 4.39
C LEU A 11 0.84 6.36 5.24
N VAL A 12 0.32 6.14 6.46
CA VAL A 12 0.00 7.22 7.40
C VAL A 12 1.25 7.96 7.85
N ALA A 13 2.35 7.26 8.10
CA ALA A 13 3.63 7.88 8.44
C ALA A 13 4.12 8.75 7.27
N ALA A 14 4.12 8.21 6.04
CA ALA A 14 4.51 8.95 4.85
C ALA A 14 3.63 10.20 4.61
N ALA A 15 2.32 10.09 4.83
CA ALA A 15 1.41 11.24 4.70
C ALA A 15 1.77 12.38 5.66
N ARG A 16 2.17 12.06 6.90
CA ARG A 16 2.61 13.06 7.90
C ARG A 16 3.93 13.71 7.52
N ASP A 17 4.88 12.92 7.03
CA ASP A 17 6.19 13.42 6.60
C ASP A 17 6.04 14.38 5.41
N GLU A 18 5.20 14.04 4.44
CA GLU A 18 4.92 14.91 3.28
C GLU A 18 4.17 16.19 3.67
N ALA A 19 3.26 16.11 4.64
CA ALA A 19 2.59 17.30 5.18
C ALA A 19 3.61 18.24 5.86
N ALA A 20 4.56 17.68 6.63
CA ALA A 20 5.63 18.44 7.27
C ALA A 20 6.64 19.01 6.26
N ALA A 21 6.85 18.32 5.14
CA ALA A 21 7.70 18.79 4.03
C ALA A 21 7.04 19.89 3.17
N GLY A 22 5.76 20.21 3.40
CA GLY A 22 5.03 21.24 2.64
C GLY A 22 4.41 20.71 1.35
N ASN A 23 4.19 19.40 1.23
CA ASN A 23 3.56 18.74 0.08
C ASN A 23 2.12 18.28 0.42
N PRO A 24 1.16 19.20 0.60
CA PRO A 24 -0.17 18.87 1.10
C PRO A 24 -0.97 17.96 0.16
N GLY A 25 -0.81 18.10 -1.16
CA GLY A 25 -1.50 17.26 -2.14
C GLY A 25 -1.04 15.80 -2.08
N LEU A 26 0.26 15.58 -1.93
CA LEU A 26 0.82 14.23 -1.79
C LEU A 26 0.45 13.61 -0.43
N ALA A 27 0.45 14.42 0.63
CA ALA A 27 -0.01 13.99 1.94
C ALA A 27 -1.48 13.53 1.92
N SER A 28 -2.38 14.28 1.26
CA SER A 28 -3.78 13.88 1.10
C SER A 28 -3.93 12.58 0.32
N LEU A 29 -3.21 12.42 -0.79
CA LEU A 29 -3.20 11.18 -1.58
C LEU A 29 -2.76 9.96 -0.74
N LEU A 30 -1.69 10.11 0.04
CA LEU A 30 -1.18 9.04 0.92
C LEU A 30 -2.15 8.71 2.06
N ALA A 31 -2.85 9.72 2.59
CA ALA A 31 -3.87 9.52 3.62
C ALA A 31 -5.10 8.79 3.07
N GLU A 32 -5.60 9.17 1.89
CA GLU A 32 -6.68 8.46 1.19
C GLU A 32 -6.27 7.01 0.89
N GLU A 33 -5.07 6.80 0.35
CA GLU A 33 -4.55 5.45 0.10
C GLU A 33 -4.49 4.62 1.40
N ALA A 34 -4.18 5.24 2.54
CA ALA A 34 -4.18 4.57 3.84
C ALA A 34 -5.59 4.19 4.33
N GLU A 35 -6.63 4.95 3.97
CA GLU A 35 -8.03 4.62 4.28
C GLU A 35 -8.55 3.46 3.44
N PHE A 36 -8.13 3.39 2.18
CA PHE A 36 -8.49 2.30 1.27
C PHE A 36 -7.54 1.11 1.33
N CYS A 37 -6.42 1.21 2.06
CA CYS A 37 -5.45 0.14 2.22
C CYS A 37 -6.12 -1.05 2.96
N PRO A 38 -6.42 -2.15 2.26
CA PRO A 38 -7.25 -3.21 2.82
C PRO A 38 -6.48 -4.13 3.77
N ASN A 39 -5.15 -3.95 3.89
CA ASN A 39 -4.30 -4.97 4.43
C ASN A 39 -3.68 -4.57 5.78
N SER A 40 -4.05 -5.31 6.81
CA SER A 40 -3.13 -5.52 7.93
C SER A 40 -1.86 -6.20 7.41
N ARG A 41 -0.75 -6.12 8.15
CA ARG A 41 0.49 -6.84 7.79
C ARG A 41 0.26 -8.35 7.56
N ALA A 42 -0.73 -8.92 8.23
CA ALA A 42 -1.16 -10.32 8.07
C ALA A 42 -1.90 -10.58 6.74
N ASP A 43 -2.67 -9.61 6.24
CA ASP A 43 -3.39 -9.73 4.96
C ASP A 43 -2.43 -9.57 3.77
N ASN A 44 -1.44 -8.66 3.88
CA ASN A 44 -0.35 -8.58 2.90
C ASN A 44 0.43 -9.90 2.80
N ALA A 45 0.64 -10.58 3.94
CA ALA A 45 1.28 -11.89 3.97
C ALA A 45 0.39 -12.99 3.37
N ARG A 46 -0.93 -12.96 3.61
CA ARG A 46 -1.90 -13.86 2.96
C ARG A 46 -1.95 -13.67 1.46
N VAL A 47 -2.08 -12.45 0.95
CA VAL A 47 -2.08 -12.18 -0.50
C VAL A 47 -0.77 -12.62 -1.15
N ALA A 48 0.38 -12.40 -0.49
CA ALA A 48 1.67 -12.89 -0.97
C ALA A 48 1.77 -14.42 -0.97
N TYR A 49 1.10 -15.10 -0.03
CA TYR A 49 1.04 -16.56 0.06
C TYR A 49 0.04 -17.17 -0.94
N ASP A 50 -1.13 -16.56 -1.11
CA ASP A 50 -2.21 -17.00 -2.00
C ASP A 50 -1.87 -16.73 -3.48
N PHE A 51 -1.02 -15.73 -3.76
CA PHE A 51 -0.57 -15.39 -5.11
C PHE A 51 0.96 -15.25 -5.16
N PRO A 52 1.72 -16.36 -4.98
CA PRO A 52 3.18 -16.31 -4.88
C PRO A 52 3.88 -16.04 -6.23
N GLY A 53 3.13 -15.81 -7.31
CA GLY A 53 3.69 -15.50 -8.62
C GLY A 53 2.66 -15.46 -9.74
N GLY A 54 2.13 -14.27 -10.02
CA GLY A 54 1.86 -13.80 -11.39
C GLY A 54 1.06 -14.71 -12.34
N GLN A 55 -0.05 -15.32 -11.91
CA GLN A 55 -1.00 -15.86 -12.88
C GLN A 55 -1.74 -14.71 -13.56
N ARG A 56 -1.16 -14.24 -14.67
CA ARG A 56 -1.89 -13.46 -15.68
C ARG A 56 -3.16 -14.24 -16.01
N ARG A 57 -4.33 -13.63 -15.80
CA ARG A 57 -5.60 -14.17 -16.29
C ARG A 57 -5.40 -14.53 -17.76
N ARG A 58 -5.45 -15.81 -18.10
CA ARG A 58 -5.68 -16.22 -19.48
C ARG A 58 -7.17 -16.00 -19.71
N GLU A 59 -7.50 -14.86 -20.31
CA GLU A 59 -8.80 -14.70 -20.96
C GLU A 59 -8.93 -15.79 -22.02
N SER A 60 -10.05 -16.51 -21.98
CA SER A 60 -10.42 -17.58 -22.91
C SER A 60 -11.38 -17.04 -23.95
#